data_AF-A0A5P8NCB2-F1
#
_entry.id   AF-A0A5P8NCB2-F1
#
_cell.length_a   1.000
_cell.length_b   1.000
_cell.length_c   1.000
_cell.angle_alpha   90.00
_cell.angle_beta   90.00
_cell.angle_gamma   90.00
#
_symmetry.space_group_name_H-M   'P 1'
#
loop_
_entity.id
_entity.type
_entity.pdbx_description
1 polymer ?
#
loop_
_entity_poly.entity_id
_entity_poly.type
_entity_poly.pdbx_seq_one_letter_code
_entity_poly.pdbx_strand_id
1 'polypeptide(L)'
;MFKLDKNTVLDLQERGVERIKIFFYDAGCSGSKVDISEDFKLNDALEKLDLNSSFDVYVEKEDKEKFDGAIITRTIVADHTGKAKSRYIFSNQKVLDRCGCGTSFSFSKKKVKIDLEKLKMLKENFRK
;
A
#
# COMPACT_ATOMS: atom_id res chain seq x y z
N MET A 1 17.20 -0.86 1.09
CA MET A 1 17.02 0.62 1.09
C MET A 1 15.65 1.00 0.54
N PHE A 2 14.86 1.74 1.32
CA PHE A 2 13.54 2.25 0.95
C PHE A 2 13.65 3.36 -0.10
N LYS A 3 12.64 3.48 -0.99
CA LYS A 3 12.55 4.54 -1.99
C LYS A 3 11.12 5.06 -2.10
N LEU A 4 11.01 6.38 -2.22
CA LEU A 4 9.80 7.09 -2.62
C LEU A 4 9.99 7.64 -4.03
N ASP A 5 8.94 7.65 -4.85
CA ASP A 5 9.04 8.20 -6.20
C ASP A 5 9.35 9.70 -6.17
N LYS A 6 10.06 10.15 -7.21
CA LYS A 6 10.56 11.53 -7.29
C LYS A 6 9.45 12.57 -7.26
N ASN A 7 8.31 12.28 -7.88
CA ASN A 7 7.21 13.24 -7.97
C ASN A 7 6.58 13.46 -6.59
N THR A 8 6.43 12.40 -5.79
CA THR A 8 5.96 12.54 -4.41
C THR A 8 6.97 13.28 -3.53
N VAL A 9 8.27 13.01 -3.69
CA VAL A 9 9.32 13.74 -2.95
C VAL A 9 9.25 15.24 -3.27
N LEU A 10 9.19 15.62 -4.55
CA LEU A 10 9.12 17.01 -4.97
C LEU A 10 7.85 17.71 -4.47
N ASP A 11 6.68 17.06 -4.59
CA ASP A 11 5.40 17.59 -4.11
C ASP A 11 5.43 17.91 -2.61
N LEU A 12 5.98 17.00 -1.79
CA LEU A 12 6.11 17.21 -0.35
C LEU A 12 7.11 18.33 0.00
N GLN A 13 8.19 18.45 -0.76
CA GLN A 13 9.19 19.50 -0.59
C GLN A 13 8.64 20.88 -0.95
N GLU A 14 7.93 21.01 -2.08
CA GLU A 14 7.30 22.26 -2.51
C GLU A 14 6.25 22.75 -1.50
N ARG A 15 5.58 21.82 -0.83
CA ARG A 15 4.58 22.12 0.21
C ARG A 15 5.20 22.41 1.58
N GLY A 16 6.52 22.31 1.73
CA GLY A 16 7.22 22.56 2.99
C GLY A 16 6.89 21.54 4.08
N VAL A 17 6.58 20.30 3.70
CA VAL A 17 6.28 19.24 4.66
C VAL A 17 7.57 18.82 5.36
N GLU A 18 7.59 18.88 6.70
CA GLU A 18 8.76 18.49 7.49
C GLU A 18 8.77 17.00 7.84
N ARG A 19 7.58 16.39 7.94
CA ARG A 19 7.42 14.99 8.36
C ARG A 19 6.21 14.32 7.72
N ILE A 20 6.36 13.05 7.39
CA ILE A 20 5.28 12.19 6.90
C ILE A 20 5.24 10.87 7.66
N LYS A 21 4.05 10.27 7.73
CA LYS A 21 3.84 8.90 8.16
C LYS A 21 3.38 8.07 6.98
N ILE A 22 4.08 6.97 6.71
CA ILE A 22 3.66 5.96 5.74
C ILE A 22 3.07 4.78 6.51
N PHE A 23 1.89 4.34 6.14
CA PHE A 23 1.18 3.29 6.87
C PHE A 23 0.39 2.37 5.95
N PHE A 24 0.10 1.17 6.46
CA PHE A 24 -0.79 0.23 5.80
C PHE A 24 -2.19 0.28 6.41
N TYR A 25 -3.21 0.04 5.59
CA TYR A 25 -4.59 -0.07 6.03
C TYR A 25 -5.31 -1.17 5.26
N ASP A 26 -6.29 -1.80 5.91
CA ASP A 26 -7.05 -2.89 5.31
C ASP A 26 -8.07 -2.37 4.31
N ALA A 27 -7.80 -2.62 3.02
CA ALA A 27 -8.65 -2.22 1.92
C ALA A 27 -8.28 -2.94 0.61
N GLY A 28 -9.20 -2.92 -0.35
CA GLY A 28 -8.99 -3.46 -1.69
C GLY A 28 -9.10 -4.98 -1.77
N CYS A 29 -8.78 -5.53 -2.94
CA CYS A 29 -9.05 -6.94 -3.25
C CYS A 29 -8.08 -7.91 -2.54
N SER A 30 -6.80 -7.51 -2.40
CA SER A 30 -5.74 -8.38 -1.86
C SER A 30 -5.54 -8.25 -0.36
N GLY A 31 -6.12 -7.23 0.29
CA GLY A 31 -6.19 -7.14 1.75
C GLY A 31 -5.73 -5.80 2.28
N SER A 32 -4.57 -5.32 1.83
CA SER A 32 -3.98 -4.08 2.35
C SER A 32 -3.68 -3.07 1.25
N LYS A 33 -3.57 -1.81 1.64
CA LYS A 33 -3.10 -0.68 0.82
C LYS A 33 -2.08 0.14 1.61
N VAL A 34 -1.34 1.00 0.91
CA VAL A 34 -0.42 1.96 1.52
C VAL A 34 -0.95 3.38 1.32
N ASP A 35 -0.76 4.23 2.32
CA ASP A 35 -0.99 5.67 2.22
C ASP A 35 0.08 6.48 2.93
N ILE A 36 0.02 7.80 2.71
CA ILE A 36 0.88 8.79 3.34
C ILE A 36 0.01 9.81 4.08
N SER A 37 0.31 10.07 5.36
CA SER A 37 -0.31 11.13 6.14
C SER A 37 0.71 12.16 6.59
N GLU A 38 0.33 13.43 6.55
CA GLU A 38 1.08 14.55 7.13
C GLU A 38 0.56 14.91 8.54
N ASP A 39 -0.69 14.55 8.83
CA ASP A 39 -1.32 14.76 10.15
C ASP A 39 -1.18 13.49 10.99
N PHE A 40 -0.17 13.49 11.86
CA PHE A 40 0.06 12.43 12.84
C PHE A 40 0.85 12.96 14.04
N LYS A 41 0.74 12.26 15.17
CA LYS A 41 1.52 12.54 16.38
C LYS A 41 2.68 11.57 16.50
N LEU A 42 3.86 12.10 16.83
CA LEU A 42 5.00 11.28 17.19
C LEU A 42 4.71 10.56 18.51
N ASN A 43 4.98 9.26 18.52
CA ASN A 43 4.86 8.41 19.68
C ASN A 43 5.93 7.30 19.61
N ASP A 44 6.04 6.51 20.68
CA ASP A 44 7.01 5.44 20.76
C ASP A 44 6.70 4.24 19.84
N ALA A 45 5.55 4.20 19.17
CA ALA A 45 5.22 3.16 18.21
C ALA A 45 5.80 3.45 16.81
N LEU A 46 6.23 4.69 16.55
CA LEU A 46 6.79 5.09 15.27
C LEU A 46 8.30 4.96 15.23
N GLU A 47 8.82 4.68 14.04
CA GLU A 47 10.24 4.65 13.77
C GLU A 47 10.56 5.35 12.46
N LYS A 48 11.68 6.07 12.45
CA LYS A 48 12.14 6.82 11.29
C LYS A 48 12.77 5.88 10.27
N LEU A 49 12.37 6.00 9.01
CA LEU A 49 13.03 5.38 7.87
C LEU A 49 14.13 6.29 7.35
N ASP A 50 15.23 5.67 6.94
CA ASP A 50 16.32 6.39 6.27
C ASP A 50 15.93 6.67 4.82
N LEU A 51 15.69 7.94 4.53
CA LEU A 51 15.46 8.48 3.20
C LEU A 51 16.30 9.75 3.10
N ASN A 52 17.16 9.84 2.07
CA ASN A 52 17.93 11.05 1.77
C ASN A 52 17.01 12.15 1.21
N SER A 53 16.14 12.70 2.04
CA SER A 53 15.18 13.77 1.75
C SER A 53 15.26 14.88 2.78
N SER A 54 14.69 16.04 2.47
CA SER A 54 14.63 17.19 3.38
C SER A 54 13.53 17.07 4.46
N PHE A 55 12.81 15.95 4.48
CA PHE A 55 11.73 15.66 5.42
C PHE A 55 11.92 14.27 6.02
N ASP A 56 11.31 14.08 7.18
CA ASP A 56 11.40 12.85 7.95
C ASP A 56 10.26 11.89 7.60
N VAL A 57 10.61 10.62 7.39
CA VAL A 57 9.66 9.55 7.07
C VAL A 57 9.50 8.64 8.28
N TYR A 58 8.28 8.48 8.76
CA TYR A 58 7.95 7.60 9.87
C TYR A 58 7.05 6.43 9.43
N VAL A 59 7.23 5.29 10.06
CA VAL A 59 6.37 4.09 9.91
C VAL A 59 6.11 3.47 11.27
N GLU A 60 5.10 2.60 11.37
CA GLU A 60 4.92 1.78 12.56
C GLU A 60 6.12 0.83 12.74
N LYS A 61 6.61 0.68 13.97
CA LYS A 61 7.76 -0.19 14.31
C LYS A 61 7.57 -1.62 13.79
N GLU A 62 6.37 -2.16 13.94
CA GLU A 62 6.00 -3.51 13.49
C GLU A 62 6.10 -3.68 11.97
N ASP A 63 5.98 -2.57 11.22
CA ASP A 63 6.00 -2.57 9.77
C ASP A 63 7.37 -2.23 9.19
N LYS A 64 8.31 -1.73 9.99
CA LYS A 64 9.62 -1.25 9.51
C LYS A 64 10.33 -2.24 8.60
N GLU A 65 10.36 -3.52 8.96
CA GLU A 65 11.03 -4.54 8.15
C GLU A 65 10.39 -4.72 6.78
N LYS A 66 9.10 -4.43 6.62
CA LYS A 66 8.38 -4.51 5.34
C LYS A 66 8.86 -3.41 4.39
N PHE A 67 9.49 -2.35 4.87
CA PHE A 67 10.01 -1.26 4.04
C PHE A 67 11.43 -1.50 3.52
N ASP A 68 12.13 -2.54 3.97
CA ASP A 68 13.45 -2.84 3.41
C ASP A 68 13.35 -3.28 1.95
N GLY A 69 13.98 -2.50 1.07
CA GLY A 69 13.91 -2.68 -0.39
C GLY A 69 12.57 -2.26 -0.99
N ALA A 70 11.68 -1.64 -0.22
CA ALA A 70 10.39 -1.20 -0.72
C ALA A 70 10.52 0.05 -1.59
N ILE A 71 9.65 0.13 -2.60
CA ILE A 71 9.46 1.29 -3.45
C ILE A 71 7.99 1.70 -3.37
N ILE A 72 7.72 2.96 -3.08
CA ILE A 72 6.38 3.55 -3.17
C ILE A 72 6.30 4.46 -4.38
N THR A 73 5.26 4.27 -5.18
CA THR A 73 5.00 5.06 -6.39
C THR A 73 3.62 5.67 -6.36
N ARG A 74 3.53 6.99 -6.50
CA ARG A 74 2.27 7.70 -6.68
C ARG A 74 1.73 7.51 -8.09
N THR A 75 0.44 7.24 -8.15
CA THR A 75 -0.36 7.17 -9.37
C THR A 75 -1.54 8.12 -9.22
N ILE A 76 -1.84 8.87 -10.28
CA ILE A 76 -3.00 9.75 -10.31
C ILE A 76 -4.03 9.07 -11.19
N VAL A 77 -5.16 8.69 -10.60
CA VAL A 77 -6.27 8.10 -11.34
C VAL A 77 -7.47 9.01 -11.16
N ALA A 78 -8.02 9.50 -12.27
CA ALA A 78 -9.31 10.17 -12.25
C ALA A 78 -10.36 9.16 -11.80
N ASP A 79 -11.14 9.51 -10.78
CA ASP A 79 -12.29 8.69 -10.41
C ASP A 79 -13.43 8.83 -11.45
N HIS A 80 -14.52 8.11 -11.23
CA HIS A 80 -15.71 8.19 -12.09
C HIS A 80 -16.38 9.57 -12.09
N THR A 81 -15.93 10.50 -11.24
CA THR A 81 -16.38 11.90 -11.19
C THR A 81 -15.39 12.85 -11.89
N GLY A 82 -14.29 12.33 -12.45
CA GLY A 82 -13.23 13.13 -13.07
C GLY A 82 -12.29 13.79 -12.07
N LYS A 83 -12.46 13.56 -10.76
CA LYS A 83 -11.58 14.11 -9.73
C LYS A 83 -10.32 13.25 -9.66
N ALA A 84 -9.18 13.91 -9.81
CA ALA A 84 -7.88 13.28 -9.65
C ALA A 84 -7.69 12.86 -8.19
N LYS A 85 -7.51 11.55 -7.96
CA LYS A 85 -7.16 11.02 -6.64
C LYS A 85 -5.78 10.36 -6.71
N SER A 86 -4.87 10.83 -5.87
CA SER A 86 -3.58 10.17 -5.65
C SER A 86 -3.83 8.79 -5.04
N ARG A 87 -3.19 7.77 -5.61
CA ARG A 87 -3.10 6.43 -5.03
C ARG A 87 -1.65 6.00 -5.03
N TYR A 88 -1.24 5.32 -3.98
CA TYR A 88 0.12 4.82 -3.86
C TYR A 88 0.18 3.32 -4.15
N ILE A 89 1.20 2.92 -4.91
CA ILE A 89 1.54 1.53 -5.17
C ILE A 89 2.75 1.20 -4.32
N PHE A 90 2.61 0.16 -3.49
CA PHE A 90 3.70 -0.40 -2.71
C PHE A 90 4.33 -1.57 -3.45
N SER A 91 5.65 -1.56 -3.63
CA SER A 91 6.40 -2.65 -4.27
C SER A 91 7.51 -3.13 -3.37
N ASN A 92 7.48 -4.42 -3.00
CA ASN A 92 8.49 -5.10 -2.20
C ASN A 92 8.50 -6.59 -2.57
N GLN A 93 9.66 -7.25 -2.54
CA GLN A 93 9.80 -8.70 -2.77
C GLN A 93 9.05 -9.56 -1.74
N LYS A 94 8.80 -9.03 -0.54
CA LYS A 94 8.05 -9.69 0.54
C LYS A 94 6.54 -9.77 0.28
N VAL A 95 6.02 -9.06 -0.73
CA VAL A 95 4.60 -9.13 -1.11
C VAL A 95 4.31 -10.46 -1.81
N LEU A 96 3.33 -11.22 -1.31
CA LEU A 96 2.98 -12.55 -1.81
C LEU A 96 1.71 -12.57 -2.67
N ASP A 97 0.85 -11.56 -2.55
CA ASP A 97 -0.35 -11.40 -3.38
C ASP A 97 -0.56 -9.93 -3.74
N ARG A 98 -1.07 -9.68 -4.94
CA ARG A 98 -1.29 -8.33 -5.47
C ARG A 98 -2.52 -8.31 -6.36
N CYS A 99 -3.34 -7.28 -6.19
CA CYS A 99 -4.48 -7.04 -7.05
C CYS A 99 -4.00 -6.67 -8.46
N GLY A 100 -4.74 -7.07 -9.50
CA GLY A 100 -4.38 -6.76 -10.90
C GLY A 100 -4.18 -5.26 -11.19
N CYS A 101 -4.80 -4.36 -10.42
CA CYS A 101 -4.59 -2.91 -10.56
C CYS A 101 -3.38 -2.37 -9.75
N GLY A 102 -2.65 -3.22 -9.03
CA GLY A 102 -1.45 -2.87 -8.26
C GLY A 102 -1.66 -2.08 -6.97
N THR A 103 -2.86 -1.52 -6.75
CA THR A 103 -3.14 -0.63 -5.59
C THR A 103 -3.44 -1.34 -4.28
N SER A 104 -3.53 -2.68 -4.28
CA SER A 104 -3.78 -3.49 -3.08
C SER A 104 -2.89 -4.73 -3.11
N PHE A 105 -2.39 -5.13 -1.96
CA PHE A 105 -1.41 -6.20 -1.80
C PHE A 105 -1.57 -6.94 -0.46
N SER A 106 -0.86 -8.05 -0.30
CA SER A 106 -0.77 -8.80 0.95
C SER A 106 0.61 -9.45 1.11
N PHE A 107 1.09 -9.50 2.34
CA PHE A 107 2.29 -10.26 2.75
C PHE A 107 2.00 -11.73 3.02
N SER A 108 0.74 -12.15 2.89
CA SER A 108 0.29 -13.53 3.06
C SER A 108 -0.44 -14.01 1.80
N LYS A 109 -0.28 -15.30 1.47
CA LYS A 109 -1.13 -15.92 0.44
C LYS A 109 -2.54 -16.05 0.98
N LYS A 110 -3.51 -15.40 0.33
CA LYS A 110 -4.92 -15.54 0.67
C LYS A 110 -5.32 -17.00 0.49
N LYS A 111 -5.64 -17.69 1.60
CA LYS A 111 -6.23 -19.04 1.51
C LYS A 111 -7.60 -18.88 0.85
N VAL A 112 -7.74 -19.36 -0.38
CA VAL A 112 -9.03 -19.41 -1.05
C VAL A 112 -9.94 -20.29 -0.20
N LYS A 113 -10.95 -19.70 0.45
CA LYS A 113 -12.03 -20.47 1.06
C LYS A 113 -12.86 -21.04 -0.09
N ILE A 114 -12.51 -22.26 -0.47
CA ILE A 114 -13.27 -23.00 -1.46
C ILE A 114 -14.60 -23.39 -0.81
N ASP A 115 -15.68 -22.82 -1.33
CA ASP A 115 -17.04 -23.21 -0.96
C ASP A 115 -17.40 -24.50 -1.72
N LEU A 116 -17.27 -25.62 -1.02
CA LEU A 116 -17.52 -26.95 -1.58
C LEU A 116 -18.99 -27.14 -1.98
N GLU A 117 -19.94 -26.45 -1.36
CA GLU A 117 -21.35 -26.53 -1.71
C GLU A 117 -21.62 -25.83 -3.04
N LYS A 118 -21.06 -24.63 -3.24
CA LYS A 118 -21.15 -23.94 -4.54
C LYS A 118 -20.49 -24.73 -5.66
N LEU A 119 -19.37 -25.39 -5.39
CA LEU A 119 -18.73 -26.27 -6.37
C LEU A 119 -19.59 -27.49 -6.74
N LYS A 120 -20.29 -28.09 -5.76
CA LYS A 120 -21.23 -29.19 -6.04
C LYS A 120 -22.39 -28.71 -6.93
N MET A 121 -23.00 -27.57 -6.61
CA MET A 121 -24.09 -27.00 -7.42
C MET A 121 -23.64 -26.67 -8.85
N LEU A 122 -22.44 -26.10 -9.02
CA LEU A 122 -21.88 -25.86 -10.36
C LEU A 122 -21.66 -27.17 -11.12
N LYS A 123 -21.16 -28.22 -10.46
CA LYS A 123 -20.96 -29.53 -11.09
C LYS A 123 -22.29 -30.18 -11.53
N GLU A 124 -23.36 -29.98 -10.77
CA GLU A 124 -24.70 -30.47 -11.13
C GLU A 124 -25.33 -29.67 -12.28
N ASN A 125 -25.19 -28.34 -12.27
CA ASN A 125 -25.78 -27.47 -13.29
C ASN A 125 -25.01 -27.46 -14.64
N PHE A 126 -23.71 -27.76 -14.63
CA PHE A 126 -22.86 -27.77 -15.83
C PHE A 126 -22.51 -29.19 -16.31
N ARG A 127 -23.08 -30.23 -15.70
CA ARG A 127 -23.15 -31.59 -16.29
C ARG A 127 -24.12 -31.55 -17.48
N LYS A 128 -23.60 -31.13 -18.63
CA LYS A 128 -23.97 -31.75 -19.91
C LYS A 128 -23.29 -33.12 -20.00
#